data_AF-A0A7C5Z460-F1
#
_entry.id   AF-A0A7C5Z460-F1
#
_cell.length_a   1.000
_cell.length_b   1.000
_cell.length_c   1.000
_cell.angle_alpha   90.00
_cell.angle_beta   90.00
_cell.angle_gamma   90.00
#
_symmetry.space_group_name_H-M   'P 1'
#
loop_
_entity.id
_entity.type
_entity.pdbx_description
1 polymer ?
#
loop_
_entity_poly.entity_id
_entity_poly.type
_entity_poly.pdbx_seq_one_letter_code
_entity_poly.pdbx_strand_id
1 'polypeptide(L)'
;MANKQAYARKLIYAVMAVLLSISSATAQGGMDSLKSGFENPPENARPRVWWHWMNGNITKEGIKLDLTWMHKIGLGGFQTFDAALSTPQVVKKRLIYMTPEWKDAFKYATTLANQYGLEEAIAGSPGWSETGGPWVQPSQGMKKYVWSKTYVEGGEPFTGRLAHPPSNTGAFQNIGIQDALSSRREGKAIPQFYADSVVVAYRRPATDIPLQSLHPTITSSGGTLDAAMLTDGDLEKTVGVPIPPVG
;
A
#
# COMPACT_ATOMS: atom_id res chain seq x y z
N MET A 1 -12.57 -72.82 55.67
CA MET A 1 -12.94 -71.46 55.18
C MET A 1 -11.75 -70.64 54.66
N ALA A 2 -10.52 -70.85 55.14
CA ALA A 2 -9.33 -70.08 54.73
C ALA A 2 -8.98 -70.11 53.22
N ASN A 3 -9.19 -71.25 52.53
CA ASN A 3 -8.85 -71.36 51.11
C ASN A 3 -9.74 -70.50 50.19
N LYS A 4 -11.04 -70.36 50.47
CA LYS A 4 -11.96 -69.57 49.63
C LYS A 4 -11.60 -68.07 49.64
N GLN A 5 -11.14 -67.54 50.77
CA GLN A 5 -10.70 -66.14 50.87
C GLN A 5 -9.39 -65.89 50.12
N ALA A 6 -8.48 -66.87 50.07
CA ALA A 6 -7.24 -66.78 49.30
C ALA A 6 -7.51 -66.75 47.78
N TYR A 7 -8.44 -67.57 47.28
CA TYR A 7 -8.85 -67.55 45.88
C TYR A 7 -9.57 -66.25 45.50
N ALA A 8 -10.44 -65.72 46.38
CA ALA A 8 -11.11 -64.44 46.16
C ALA A 8 -10.12 -63.28 46.08
N ARG A 9 -9.10 -63.24 46.97
CA ARG A 9 -8.03 -62.22 46.90
C ARG A 9 -7.21 -62.33 45.61
N LYS A 10 -6.82 -63.54 45.20
CA LYS A 10 -6.10 -63.76 43.93
C LYS A 10 -6.92 -63.30 42.71
N LEU A 11 -8.23 -63.56 42.71
CA LEU A 11 -9.13 -63.11 41.64
C LEU A 11 -9.24 -61.57 41.61
N ILE A 12 -9.37 -60.92 42.78
CA ILE A 12 -9.39 -59.45 42.87
C ILE A 12 -8.08 -58.84 42.37
N TYR A 13 -6.93 -59.40 42.75
CA TYR A 13 -5.64 -58.91 42.26
C TYR A 13 -5.47 -59.12 40.75
N ALA A 14 -5.94 -60.25 40.21
CA ALA A 14 -5.92 -60.50 38.77
C ALA A 14 -6.84 -59.55 38.01
N VAL A 15 -8.05 -59.28 38.51
CA VAL A 15 -8.98 -58.31 37.91
C VAL A 15 -8.42 -56.89 37.99
N MET A 16 -7.82 -56.49 39.12
CA MET A 16 -7.17 -55.18 39.22
C MET A 16 -5.97 -55.06 38.29
N ALA A 17 -5.15 -56.10 38.15
CA ALA A 17 -4.02 -56.11 37.21
C ALA A 17 -4.47 -56.01 35.74
N VAL A 18 -5.57 -56.67 35.39
CA VAL A 18 -6.19 -56.56 34.05
C VAL A 18 -6.77 -55.16 33.83
N LEU A 19 -7.46 -54.58 34.81
CA LEU A 19 -8.00 -53.22 34.70
C LEU A 19 -6.89 -52.17 34.57
N LEU A 20 -5.79 -52.29 35.34
CA LEU A 20 -4.62 -51.41 35.26
C LEU A 20 -3.87 -51.52 33.92
N SER A 21 -3.82 -52.70 33.32
CA SER A 21 -3.18 -52.90 32.01
C SER A 21 -4.04 -52.38 30.86
N ILE A 22 -5.38 -52.47 30.96
CA ILE A 22 -6.30 -51.86 29.99
C ILE A 22 -6.24 -50.33 30.02
N SER A 23 -6.13 -49.72 31.22
CA SER A 23 -5.98 -48.25 31.35
C SER A 23 -4.64 -47.72 30.85
N SER A 24 -3.60 -48.55 30.81
CA SER A 24 -2.27 -48.15 30.30
C SER A 24 -2.20 -48.20 28.77
N ALA A 25 -2.97 -49.10 28.14
CA ALA A 25 -3.03 -49.22 26.67
C ALA A 25 -3.80 -48.05 26.00
N THR A 26 -4.77 -47.45 26.69
CA THR A 26 -5.52 -46.29 26.16
C THR A 26 -4.75 -44.97 26.24
N ALA A 27 -3.68 -44.90 27.04
CA ALA A 27 -2.87 -43.69 27.21
C ALA A 27 -1.78 -43.51 26.13
N GLN A 28 -1.45 -44.55 25.36
CA GLN A 28 -0.40 -44.51 24.33
C GLN A 28 -0.91 -44.31 22.89
N GLY A 29 -2.23 -44.16 22.70
CA GLY A 29 -2.87 -44.06 21.39
C GLY A 29 -3.31 -42.65 20.96
N GLY A 30 -2.74 -41.58 21.53
CA GLY A 30 -3.03 -40.23 21.10
C GLY A 30 -2.45 -39.98 19.71
N MET A 31 -3.31 -39.77 18.70
CA MET A 31 -2.88 -39.39 17.36
C MET A 31 -2.04 -38.11 17.46
N ASP A 32 -0.77 -38.17 17.04
CA ASP A 32 0.13 -37.01 17.05
C ASP A 32 -0.50 -35.90 16.18
N SER A 33 -0.99 -34.85 16.84
CA SER A 33 -1.72 -33.78 16.19
C SER A 33 -0.84 -32.97 15.23
N LEU A 34 0.46 -32.88 15.51
CA LEU A 34 1.41 -32.22 14.63
C LEU A 34 1.66 -33.07 13.38
N LYS A 35 1.89 -34.37 13.54
CA LYS A 35 2.01 -35.30 12.41
C LYS A 35 0.73 -35.30 11.56
N SER A 36 -0.44 -35.40 12.19
CA SER A 36 -1.73 -35.41 11.51
C SER A 36 -1.99 -34.11 10.73
N GLY A 37 -1.70 -32.95 11.33
CA GLY A 37 -1.79 -31.66 10.67
C GLY A 37 -0.73 -31.42 9.60
N PHE A 38 0.45 -32.06 9.70
CA PHE A 38 1.47 -32.01 8.65
C PHE A 38 1.10 -32.88 7.44
N GLU A 39 0.58 -34.09 7.69
CA GLU A 39 0.08 -34.99 6.65
C GLU A 39 -1.22 -34.45 5.99
N ASN A 40 -2.04 -33.73 6.76
CA ASN A 40 -3.29 -33.12 6.31
C ASN A 40 -3.36 -31.64 6.72
N PRO A 41 -2.67 -30.74 6.00
CA PRO A 41 -2.63 -29.32 6.35
C PRO A 41 -4.02 -28.69 6.47
N PRO A 42 -4.31 -27.98 7.58
CA PRO A 42 -5.55 -27.24 7.75
C PRO A 42 -5.65 -26.06 6.77
N GLU A 43 -6.83 -25.46 6.68
CA GLU A 43 -7.11 -24.32 5.79
C GLU A 43 -6.13 -23.15 6.00
N ASN A 44 -5.85 -22.78 7.25
CA ASN A 44 -4.96 -21.66 7.59
C ASN A 44 -3.49 -21.90 7.20
N ALA A 45 -3.11 -23.14 6.86
CA ALA A 45 -1.80 -23.47 6.34
C ALA A 45 -1.73 -23.42 4.80
N ARG A 46 -2.87 -23.26 4.10
CA ARG A 46 -2.92 -23.19 2.64
C ARG A 46 -2.47 -21.81 2.15
N PRO A 47 -1.63 -21.73 1.10
CA PRO A 47 -1.20 -20.45 0.57
C PRO A 47 -2.37 -19.71 -0.11
N ARG A 48 -2.25 -18.38 -0.16
CA ARG A 48 -3.09 -17.49 -0.96
C ARG A 48 -2.26 -16.96 -2.15
N VAL A 49 -2.93 -16.44 -3.17
CA VAL A 49 -2.30 -15.85 -4.35
C VAL A 49 -2.81 -14.44 -4.64
N TRP A 50 -1.99 -13.63 -5.31
CA TRP A 50 -2.47 -12.42 -5.95
C TRP A 50 -3.11 -12.74 -7.29
N TRP A 51 -4.30 -12.21 -7.52
CA TRP A 51 -5.07 -12.41 -8.74
C TRP A 51 -5.42 -11.07 -9.36
N HIS A 52 -4.62 -10.67 -10.34
CA HIS A 52 -4.76 -9.39 -11.02
C HIS A 52 -5.67 -9.52 -12.22
N TRP A 53 -6.73 -8.72 -12.24
CA TRP A 53 -7.56 -8.47 -13.41
C TRP A 53 -6.89 -7.43 -14.28
N MET A 54 -6.30 -7.90 -15.37
CA MET A 54 -5.43 -7.09 -16.21
C MET A 54 -6.24 -6.23 -17.18
N ASN A 55 -6.38 -4.95 -16.87
CA ASN A 55 -6.93 -3.91 -17.76
C ASN A 55 -8.32 -4.23 -18.31
N GLY A 56 -9.19 -4.74 -17.45
CA GLY A 56 -10.56 -5.09 -17.81
C GLY A 56 -10.73 -6.37 -18.64
N ASN A 57 -9.67 -7.15 -18.89
CA ASN A 57 -9.78 -8.45 -19.54
C ASN A 57 -10.38 -9.49 -18.59
N ILE A 58 -11.69 -9.42 -18.39
CA ILE A 58 -12.42 -10.19 -17.38
C ILE A 58 -13.64 -10.86 -18.05
N THR A 59 -13.85 -12.14 -17.79
CA THR A 59 -15.06 -12.88 -18.16
C THR A 59 -15.50 -13.81 -17.04
N LYS A 60 -16.80 -14.07 -16.91
CA LYS A 60 -17.31 -15.02 -15.89
C LYS A 60 -16.81 -16.44 -16.15
N GLU A 61 -16.63 -16.82 -17.41
CA GLU A 61 -16.07 -18.10 -17.80
C GLU A 61 -14.62 -18.25 -17.31
N GLY A 62 -13.79 -17.21 -17.47
CA GLY A 62 -12.41 -17.19 -16.98
C GLY A 62 -12.36 -17.26 -15.46
N ILE A 63 -13.18 -16.45 -14.77
CA ILE A 63 -13.32 -16.49 -13.30
C ILE A 63 -13.66 -17.90 -12.82
N LYS A 64 -14.61 -18.57 -13.47
CA LYS A 64 -15.00 -19.93 -13.10
C LYS A 64 -13.84 -20.91 -13.24
N LEU A 65 -13.11 -20.84 -14.35
CA LEU A 65 -11.97 -21.72 -14.61
C LEU A 65 -10.85 -21.50 -13.59
N ASP A 66 -10.50 -20.24 -13.33
CA ASP A 66 -9.48 -19.85 -12.36
C ASP A 66 -9.82 -20.36 -10.96
N LEU A 67 -11.00 -20.02 -10.43
CA LEU A 67 -11.38 -20.41 -9.06
C LEU A 67 -11.57 -21.92 -8.91
N THR A 68 -12.03 -22.60 -9.97
CA THR A 68 -12.09 -24.07 -9.99
C THR A 68 -10.69 -24.68 -9.93
N TRP A 69 -9.73 -24.11 -10.66
CA TRP A 69 -8.34 -24.54 -10.60
C TRP A 69 -7.75 -24.30 -9.21
N MET A 70 -7.90 -23.09 -8.65
CA MET A 70 -7.41 -22.71 -7.32
C MET A 70 -7.92 -23.67 -6.23
N HIS A 71 -9.21 -23.99 -6.26
CA HIS A 71 -9.82 -24.97 -5.36
C HIS A 71 -9.21 -26.37 -5.54
N LYS A 72 -9.10 -26.85 -6.78
CA LYS A 72 -8.57 -28.20 -7.09
C LYS A 72 -7.11 -28.38 -6.66
N ILE A 73 -6.28 -27.35 -6.80
CA ILE A 73 -4.88 -27.42 -6.39
C ILE A 73 -4.68 -27.14 -4.89
N GLY A 74 -5.76 -26.80 -4.17
CA GLY A 74 -5.76 -26.67 -2.72
C GLY A 74 -5.25 -25.33 -2.19
N LEU A 75 -5.41 -24.23 -2.93
CA LEU A 75 -5.20 -22.89 -2.37
C LEU A 75 -6.24 -22.58 -1.29
N GLY A 76 -5.86 -21.74 -0.32
CA GLY A 76 -6.78 -21.26 0.72
C GLY A 76 -7.55 -20.01 0.31
N GLY A 77 -7.09 -19.30 -0.72
CA GLY A 77 -7.75 -18.08 -1.16
C GLY A 77 -6.94 -17.25 -2.15
N PHE A 78 -7.41 -16.03 -2.40
CA PHE A 78 -6.81 -15.09 -3.33
C PHE A 78 -7.06 -13.64 -2.91
N GLN A 79 -6.25 -12.73 -3.46
CA GLN A 79 -6.36 -11.30 -3.28
C GLN A 79 -6.59 -10.66 -4.65
N THR A 80 -7.76 -10.04 -4.85
CA THR A 80 -8.20 -9.50 -6.14
C THR A 80 -7.73 -8.06 -6.33
N PHE A 81 -7.15 -7.77 -7.49
CA PHE A 81 -6.72 -6.43 -7.90
C PHE A 81 -7.26 -6.08 -9.29
N ASP A 82 -7.83 -4.90 -9.47
CA ASP A 82 -8.15 -4.37 -10.81
C ASP A 82 -7.00 -3.47 -11.27
N ALA A 83 -6.15 -3.98 -12.16
CA ALA A 83 -4.91 -3.33 -12.55
C ALA A 83 -5.01 -2.71 -13.94
N ALA A 84 -5.05 -1.37 -14.00
CA ALA A 84 -5.09 -0.58 -15.22
C ALA A 84 -3.71 -0.47 -15.91
N LEU A 85 -2.96 -1.56 -16.00
CA LEU A 85 -1.69 -1.62 -16.71
C LEU A 85 -1.93 -1.85 -18.20
N SER A 86 -1.13 -1.22 -19.06
CA SER A 86 -1.27 -1.42 -20.51
C SER A 86 -1.09 -2.89 -20.87
N THR A 87 -2.15 -3.53 -21.36
CA THR A 87 -2.16 -4.93 -21.80
C THR A 87 -2.99 -5.05 -23.08
N PRO A 88 -2.64 -5.98 -23.98
CA PRO A 88 -3.47 -6.30 -25.14
C PRO A 88 -4.91 -6.65 -24.73
N GLN A 89 -5.88 -6.30 -25.55
CA GLN A 89 -7.25 -6.75 -25.35
C GLN A 89 -7.40 -8.18 -25.86
N VAL A 90 -7.79 -9.11 -24.98
CA VAL A 90 -8.01 -10.52 -25.28
C VAL A 90 -9.46 -10.97 -25.05
N VAL A 91 -10.33 -10.02 -24.68
CA VAL A 91 -11.78 -10.22 -24.52
C VAL A 91 -12.57 -9.36 -25.51
N LYS A 92 -13.81 -9.73 -25.79
CA LYS A 92 -14.69 -8.95 -26.70
C LYS A 92 -14.95 -7.53 -26.20
N LYS A 93 -15.21 -7.38 -24.89
CA LYS A 93 -15.46 -6.10 -24.23
C LYS A 93 -14.71 -6.09 -22.90
N ARG A 94 -13.88 -5.08 -22.68
CA ARG A 94 -13.24 -4.86 -21.37
C ARG A 94 -14.31 -4.46 -20.36
N LEU A 95 -14.23 -5.03 -19.16
CA LEU A 95 -15.05 -4.58 -18.04
C LEU A 95 -14.34 -3.42 -17.34
N ILE A 96 -14.98 -2.27 -17.32
CA ILE A 96 -14.42 -1.06 -16.70
C ILE A 96 -14.74 -1.09 -15.21
N TYR A 97 -13.74 -0.84 -14.38
CA TYR A 97 -13.89 -0.82 -12.92
C TYR A 97 -15.15 -0.07 -12.46
N MET A 98 -15.93 -0.71 -11.59
CA MET A 98 -17.16 -0.19 -11.00
C MET A 98 -18.33 0.11 -11.96
N THR A 99 -18.30 -0.29 -13.25
CA THR A 99 -19.54 -0.35 -14.05
C THR A 99 -20.43 -1.52 -13.59
N PRO A 100 -21.74 -1.53 -13.92
CA PRO A 100 -22.63 -2.63 -13.53
C PRO A 100 -22.11 -4.02 -13.93
N GLU A 101 -21.52 -4.16 -15.11
CA GLU A 101 -20.99 -5.44 -15.60
C GLU A 101 -19.74 -5.89 -14.85
N TRP A 102 -18.86 -4.94 -14.47
CA TRP A 102 -17.71 -5.25 -13.61
C TRP A 102 -18.17 -5.71 -12.23
N LYS A 103 -19.15 -5.02 -11.63
CA LYS A 103 -19.70 -5.39 -10.31
C LYS A 103 -20.38 -6.75 -10.34
N ASP A 104 -21.06 -7.08 -11.44
CA ASP A 104 -21.66 -8.39 -11.66
C ASP A 104 -20.61 -9.50 -11.79
N ALA A 105 -19.51 -9.26 -12.50
CA ALA A 105 -18.37 -10.19 -12.56
C ALA A 105 -17.70 -10.37 -11.19
N PHE A 106 -17.48 -9.28 -10.44
CA PHE A 106 -16.91 -9.30 -9.10
C PHE A 106 -17.81 -10.08 -8.12
N LYS A 107 -19.11 -9.78 -8.09
CA LYS A 107 -20.09 -10.54 -7.31
C LYS A 107 -20.08 -12.02 -7.65
N TYR A 108 -19.92 -12.37 -8.93
CA TYR A 108 -19.82 -13.76 -9.37
C TYR A 108 -18.57 -14.45 -8.81
N ALA A 109 -17.41 -13.79 -8.86
CA ALA A 109 -16.17 -14.29 -8.27
C ALA A 109 -16.32 -14.52 -6.76
N THR A 110 -16.80 -13.53 -6.01
CA THR A 110 -17.04 -13.63 -4.56
C THR A 110 -18.00 -14.75 -4.19
N THR A 111 -19.10 -14.90 -4.94
CA THR A 111 -20.08 -15.97 -4.70
C THR A 111 -19.46 -17.36 -4.93
N LEU A 112 -18.67 -17.51 -6.00
CA LEU A 112 -18.03 -18.77 -6.34
C LEU A 112 -16.89 -19.12 -5.35
N ALA A 113 -16.10 -18.13 -4.94
CA ALA A 113 -15.07 -18.29 -3.91
C ALA A 113 -15.67 -18.82 -2.60
N ASN A 114 -16.78 -18.23 -2.15
CA ASN A 114 -17.49 -18.70 -0.97
C ASN A 114 -18.00 -20.15 -1.12
N GLN A 115 -18.49 -20.54 -2.31
CA GLN A 115 -18.90 -21.94 -2.57
C GLN A 115 -17.73 -22.92 -2.50
N TYR A 116 -16.53 -22.50 -2.89
CA TYR A 116 -15.32 -23.31 -2.85
C TYR A 116 -14.55 -23.23 -1.52
N GLY A 117 -15.02 -22.42 -0.57
CA GLY A 117 -14.32 -22.18 0.70
C GLY A 117 -12.99 -21.45 0.52
N LEU A 118 -12.86 -20.62 -0.52
CA LEU A 118 -11.69 -19.78 -0.77
C LEU A 118 -11.88 -18.43 -0.07
N GLU A 119 -10.88 -18.01 0.71
CA GLU A 119 -10.78 -16.67 1.25
C GLU A 119 -10.56 -15.66 0.12
N GLU A 120 -11.34 -14.58 0.08
CA GLU A 120 -11.16 -13.46 -0.84
C GLU A 120 -10.76 -12.21 -0.05
N ALA A 121 -9.70 -11.54 -0.51
CA ALA A 121 -9.32 -10.21 -0.06
C ALA A 121 -9.27 -9.21 -1.23
N ILE A 122 -9.35 -7.92 -0.91
CA ILE A 122 -9.22 -6.81 -1.87
C ILE A 122 -8.18 -5.80 -1.38
N ALA A 123 -7.63 -5.02 -2.30
CA ALA A 123 -6.77 -3.88 -1.95
C ALA A 123 -7.52 -2.75 -1.22
N GLY A 124 -6.78 -1.89 -0.52
CA GLY A 124 -7.32 -0.70 0.17
C GLY A 124 -7.83 0.40 -0.76
N SER A 125 -7.58 0.29 -2.07
CA SER A 125 -8.04 1.23 -3.10
C SER A 125 -8.18 0.54 -4.46
N PRO A 126 -8.82 1.16 -5.47
CA PRO A 126 -8.69 0.73 -6.86
C PRO A 126 -7.21 0.65 -7.26
N GLY A 127 -6.84 -0.32 -8.11
CA GLY A 127 -5.43 -0.68 -8.32
C GLY A 127 -4.95 -1.68 -7.27
N TRP A 128 -3.80 -1.39 -6.64
CA TRP A 128 -3.20 -2.23 -5.60
C TRP A 128 -2.80 -1.49 -4.32
N SER A 129 -2.51 -0.20 -4.41
CA SER A 129 -2.12 0.65 -3.28
C SER A 129 -2.50 2.10 -3.57
N GLU A 130 -2.67 2.98 -2.60
CA GLU A 130 -2.61 2.76 -1.14
C GLU A 130 -4.03 2.86 -0.57
N THR A 131 -4.53 4.09 -0.39
CA THR A 131 -5.89 4.39 0.08
C THR A 131 -6.42 5.67 -0.59
N GLY A 132 -6.44 5.71 -1.92
CA GLY A 132 -6.85 6.87 -2.71
C GLY A 132 -8.07 6.63 -3.60
N GLY A 133 -8.82 7.69 -3.92
CA GLY A 133 -9.92 7.63 -4.86
C GLY A 133 -10.48 9.02 -5.22
N PRO A 134 -11.28 9.14 -6.31
CA PRO A 134 -11.84 10.42 -6.75
C PRO A 134 -12.82 11.05 -5.76
N TRP A 135 -13.24 10.31 -4.73
CA TRP A 135 -14.08 10.81 -3.64
C TRP A 135 -13.28 11.54 -2.54
N VAL A 136 -11.95 11.45 -2.54
CA VAL A 136 -11.09 12.14 -1.58
C VAL A 136 -10.98 13.62 -1.96
N GLN A 137 -11.38 14.52 -1.07
CA GLN A 137 -11.29 15.96 -1.31
C GLN A 137 -9.84 16.44 -1.28
N PRO A 138 -9.48 17.55 -1.97
CA PRO A 138 -8.11 18.07 -1.97
C PRO A 138 -7.57 18.37 -0.55
N SER A 139 -8.43 18.87 0.33
CA SER A 139 -8.12 19.13 1.75
C SER A 139 -7.81 17.86 2.55
N GLN A 140 -8.26 16.69 2.09
CA GLN A 140 -8.07 15.39 2.74
C GLN A 140 -6.87 14.61 2.18
N GLY A 141 -6.25 15.10 1.10
CA GLY A 141 -5.03 14.49 0.53
C GLY A 141 -3.80 14.64 1.43
N MET A 142 -2.71 13.99 1.01
CA MET A 142 -1.38 14.19 1.58
C MET A 142 -0.96 15.65 1.45
N LYS A 143 -0.31 16.18 2.49
CA LYS A 143 0.08 17.60 2.59
C LYS A 143 1.59 17.71 2.68
N LYS A 144 2.13 18.80 2.11
CA LYS A 144 3.51 19.25 2.33
C LYS A 144 3.47 20.57 3.08
N TYR A 145 4.47 20.82 3.91
CA TYR A 145 4.71 22.18 4.40
C TYR A 145 5.28 23.03 3.27
N VAL A 146 4.76 24.25 3.17
CA VAL A 146 5.24 25.30 2.28
C VAL A 146 5.42 26.57 3.08
N TRP A 147 6.30 27.44 2.62
CA TRP A 147 6.52 28.73 3.28
C TRP A 147 6.92 29.81 2.29
N SER A 148 6.62 31.04 2.68
CA SER A 148 7.13 32.26 2.10
C SER A 148 7.93 33.01 3.18
N LYS A 149 8.67 34.04 2.76
CA LYS A 149 9.41 34.92 3.67
C LYS A 149 9.12 36.37 3.31
N THR A 150 9.07 37.23 4.32
CA THR A 150 8.92 38.68 4.14
C THR A 150 9.84 39.36 5.15
N TYR A 151 10.73 40.22 4.66
CA TYR A 151 11.60 41.01 5.51
C TYR A 151 10.85 42.26 5.96
N VAL A 152 10.93 42.55 7.26
CA VAL A 152 10.26 43.69 7.89
C VAL A 152 11.26 44.45 8.74
N GLU A 153 11.12 45.77 8.77
CA GLU A 153 11.89 46.62 9.68
C GLU A 153 11.29 46.55 11.09
N GLY A 154 12.13 46.30 12.09
CA GLY A 154 11.69 46.21 13.48
C GLY A 154 11.51 47.60 14.09
N GLY A 155 10.50 47.76 14.93
CA GLY A 155 10.16 49.04 15.58
C GLY A 155 8.91 49.70 15.00
N GLU A 156 8.47 49.28 13.81
CA GLU A 156 7.29 49.82 13.14
C GLU A 156 6.25 48.72 12.85
N PRO A 157 4.94 49.01 12.92
CA PRO A 157 3.90 48.09 12.48
C PRO A 157 4.02 47.78 10.98
N PHE A 158 4.11 46.50 10.64
CA PHE A 158 4.05 46.07 9.25
C PHE A 158 2.60 46.10 8.75
N THR A 159 2.29 46.96 7.77
CA THR A 159 0.95 47.10 7.16
C THR A 159 0.85 46.49 5.76
N GLY A 160 1.93 45.89 5.28
CA GLY A 160 1.98 45.24 3.97
C GLY A 160 1.27 43.88 3.94
N ARG A 161 1.21 43.30 2.75
CA ARG A 161 0.77 41.91 2.55
C ARG A 161 1.99 40.99 2.63
N LEU A 162 1.92 39.95 3.47
CA LEU A 162 2.93 38.90 3.47
C LEU A 162 2.95 38.19 2.11
N ALA A 163 4.15 37.80 1.67
CA ALA A 163 4.28 36.96 0.49
C ALA A 163 3.44 35.68 0.68
N HIS A 164 2.69 35.26 -0.33
CA HIS A 164 1.90 34.03 -0.24
C HIS A 164 2.82 32.82 -0.50
N PRO A 165 2.77 31.73 0.30
CA PRO A 165 3.52 30.51 0.00
C PRO A 165 3.05 29.86 -1.32
N PRO A 166 3.89 29.01 -1.95
CA PRO A 166 3.46 28.23 -3.10
C PRO A 166 2.24 27.36 -2.78
N SER A 167 1.20 27.42 -3.61
CA SER A 167 -0.03 26.62 -3.44
C SER A 167 -0.13 25.45 -4.41
N ASN A 168 0.88 25.24 -5.25
CA ASN A 168 0.86 24.21 -6.27
C ASN A 168 1.13 22.81 -5.70
N THR A 169 0.35 21.83 -6.16
CA THR A 169 0.55 20.42 -5.88
C THR A 169 1.84 19.92 -6.53
N GLY A 170 2.63 19.19 -5.74
CA GLY A 170 3.91 18.61 -6.14
C GLY A 170 4.78 18.32 -4.92
N ALA A 171 6.04 17.97 -5.12
CA ALA A 171 6.86 17.36 -4.07
C ALA A 171 7.31 18.34 -2.96
N PHE A 172 7.71 19.56 -3.31
CA PHE A 172 8.33 20.48 -2.36
C PHE A 172 8.23 21.93 -2.85
N GLN A 173 7.89 22.89 -1.96
CA GLN A 173 7.70 24.30 -2.32
C GLN A 173 6.96 24.44 -3.66
N ASN A 174 7.52 25.15 -4.64
CA ASN A 174 6.92 25.34 -5.95
C ASN A 174 7.25 24.23 -6.98
N ILE A 175 7.96 23.17 -6.61
CA ILE A 175 8.18 22.01 -7.51
C ILE A 175 6.84 21.32 -7.76
N GLY A 176 6.41 21.31 -9.03
CA GLY A 176 5.21 20.62 -9.50
C GLY A 176 5.34 19.09 -9.52
N ILE A 177 4.29 18.40 -9.96
CA ILE A 177 4.31 16.94 -10.16
C ILE A 177 5.18 16.60 -11.37
N GLN A 178 6.30 15.90 -11.14
CA GLN A 178 7.22 15.43 -12.18
C GLN A 178 7.15 13.90 -12.42
N ASP A 179 6.38 13.16 -11.62
CA ASP A 179 6.34 11.69 -11.72
C ASP A 179 5.80 11.22 -13.08
N ALA A 180 6.59 10.37 -13.74
CA ALA A 180 6.33 9.76 -15.04
C ALA A 180 5.47 8.49 -14.96
N LEU A 181 5.09 8.04 -13.76
CA LEU A 181 4.28 6.85 -13.59
C LEU A 181 2.80 7.16 -13.82
N SER A 182 2.42 6.91 -15.06
CA SER A 182 1.07 6.60 -15.57
C SER A 182 0.24 7.76 -16.10
N SER A 183 -0.11 7.63 -17.38
CA SER A 183 -1.43 7.93 -17.93
C SER A 183 -2.18 9.04 -17.20
N ARG A 184 -1.75 10.29 -17.40
CA ARG A 184 -2.66 11.41 -17.15
C ARG A 184 -3.95 11.09 -17.91
N ARG A 185 -5.06 10.94 -17.19
CA ARG A 185 -6.37 11.01 -17.85
C ARG A 185 -6.38 12.38 -18.52
N GLU A 186 -6.31 12.39 -19.84
CA GLU A 186 -6.36 13.62 -20.63
C GLU A 186 -7.52 14.48 -20.12
N GLY A 187 -7.23 15.72 -19.72
CA GLY A 187 -8.24 16.72 -19.40
C GLY A 187 -8.66 16.91 -17.94
N LYS A 188 -8.11 16.20 -16.93
CA LYS A 188 -8.37 16.55 -15.51
C LYS A 188 -7.25 17.39 -14.91
N ALA A 189 -7.62 18.56 -14.38
CA ALA A 189 -6.71 19.43 -13.64
C ALA A 189 -6.21 18.75 -12.36
N ILE A 190 -4.94 18.96 -12.03
CA ILE A 190 -4.34 18.51 -10.76
C ILE A 190 -5.02 19.30 -9.63
N PRO A 191 -5.67 18.63 -8.64
CA PRO A 191 -6.30 19.31 -7.54
C PRO A 191 -5.30 20.15 -6.73
N GLN A 192 -5.73 21.31 -6.24
CA GLN A 192 -4.91 22.25 -5.47
C GLN A 192 -5.56 22.49 -4.11
N PHE A 193 -4.74 22.66 -3.06
CA PHE A 193 -5.22 23.01 -1.73
C PHE A 193 -4.14 23.78 -0.95
N TYR A 194 -4.54 24.87 -0.30
CA TYR A 194 -3.71 25.67 0.59
C TYR A 194 -4.49 25.98 1.87
N ALA A 195 -3.79 25.94 3.00
CA ALA A 195 -4.29 26.42 4.27
C ALA A 195 -3.12 26.98 5.09
N ASP A 196 -3.34 28.12 5.74
CA ASP A 196 -2.36 28.65 6.69
C ASP A 196 -2.17 27.69 7.86
N SER A 197 -0.92 27.57 8.32
CA SER A 197 -0.57 26.80 9.52
C SER A 197 -0.14 27.72 10.65
N VAL A 198 0.91 28.51 10.44
CA VAL A 198 1.44 29.45 11.42
C VAL A 198 2.21 30.58 10.73
N VAL A 199 2.17 31.76 11.33
CA VAL A 199 3.05 32.88 10.99
C VAL A 199 4.04 33.05 12.14
N VAL A 200 5.34 32.89 11.86
CA VAL A 200 6.41 33.04 12.86
C VAL A 200 7.24 34.26 12.50
N ALA A 201 7.38 35.18 13.45
CA ALA A 201 8.31 36.31 13.37
C ALA A 201 9.47 36.08 14.34
N TYR A 202 10.69 36.32 13.88
CA TYR A 202 11.88 36.24 14.71
C TYR A 202 12.89 37.31 14.31
N ARG A 203 13.70 37.76 15.28
CA ARG A 203 14.79 38.69 15.01
C ARG A 203 15.90 37.93 14.29
N ARG A 204 16.27 38.40 13.09
CA ARG A 204 17.44 37.91 12.37
C ARG A 204 18.70 38.53 12.97
N PRO A 205 19.80 37.77 13.09
CA PRO A 205 21.08 38.36 13.46
C PRO A 205 21.54 39.33 12.36
N ALA A 206 22.28 40.37 12.72
CA ALA A 206 22.78 41.37 11.77
C ALA A 206 23.69 40.75 10.68
N THR A 207 24.22 39.55 10.92
CA THR A 207 25.06 38.79 9.99
C THR A 207 24.26 37.97 8.97
N ASP A 208 22.95 37.82 9.15
CA ASP A 208 22.08 37.13 8.19
C ASP A 208 21.63 38.14 7.12
N ILE A 209 22.43 38.27 6.06
CA ILE A 209 22.23 39.20 4.94
C ILE A 209 21.90 38.42 3.65
N PRO A 210 21.02 38.93 2.78
CA PRO A 210 20.70 38.25 1.52
C PRO A 210 21.94 38.09 0.63
N LEU A 211 22.10 36.92 0.00
CA LEU A 211 23.26 36.63 -0.86
C LEU A 211 23.41 37.66 -1.99
N GLN A 212 22.30 38.17 -2.54
CA GLN A 212 22.32 39.16 -3.61
C GLN A 212 22.97 40.48 -3.20
N SER A 213 22.88 40.85 -1.91
CA SER A 213 23.52 42.07 -1.38
C SER A 213 25.04 41.97 -1.32
N LEU A 214 25.60 40.76 -1.39
CA LEU A 214 27.03 40.52 -1.40
C LEU A 214 27.65 40.62 -2.79
N HIS A 215 26.82 40.77 -3.84
CA HIS A 215 27.26 40.82 -5.23
C HIS A 215 28.28 39.72 -5.60
N PRO A 216 27.98 38.42 -5.33
CA PRO A 216 28.93 37.35 -5.58
C PRO A 216 29.20 37.18 -7.08
N THR A 217 30.46 36.95 -7.43
CA THR A 217 30.83 36.53 -8.79
C THR A 217 30.70 35.01 -8.88
N ILE A 218 29.82 34.53 -9.76
CA ILE A 218 29.63 33.09 -10.02
C ILE A 218 30.28 32.73 -11.35
N THR A 219 31.16 31.72 -11.33
CA THR A 219 31.85 31.21 -12.52
C THR A 219 31.50 29.74 -12.74
N SER A 220 31.33 29.32 -14.00
CA SER A 220 31.16 27.91 -14.37
C SER A 220 32.10 27.56 -15.52
N SER A 221 32.67 26.36 -15.50
CA SER A 221 33.50 25.83 -16.59
C SER A 221 32.69 25.54 -17.87
N GLY A 222 31.36 25.44 -17.74
CA GLY A 222 30.44 25.17 -18.84
C GLY A 222 29.78 26.41 -19.44
N GLY A 223 30.17 27.62 -19.07
CA GLY A 223 29.60 28.86 -19.60
C GLY A 223 29.06 29.80 -18.52
N THR A 224 28.21 30.75 -18.93
CA THR A 224 27.65 31.78 -18.02
C THR A 224 26.38 31.28 -17.33
N LEU A 225 26.30 31.45 -16.02
CA LEU A 225 25.14 31.12 -15.20
C LEU A 225 24.51 32.40 -14.64
N ASP A 226 23.20 32.53 -14.74
CA ASP A 226 22.47 33.60 -14.05
C ASP A 226 22.40 33.29 -12.55
N ALA A 227 23.20 34.02 -11.76
CA ALA A 227 23.25 33.89 -10.31
C ALA A 227 21.89 34.17 -9.63
N ALA A 228 21.03 35.00 -10.23
CA ALA A 228 19.72 35.32 -9.67
C ALA A 228 18.84 34.06 -9.60
N MET A 229 18.95 33.17 -10.59
CA MET A 229 18.19 31.91 -10.64
C MET A 229 18.52 30.93 -9.51
N LEU A 230 19.70 31.04 -8.89
CA LEU A 230 20.06 30.16 -7.77
C LEU A 230 19.44 30.60 -6.44
N THR A 231 18.83 31.78 -6.40
CA THR A 231 18.48 32.48 -5.16
C THR A 231 17.13 33.18 -5.20
N ASP A 232 16.38 33.09 -6.31
CA ASP A 232 15.05 33.67 -6.48
C ASP A 232 13.95 32.88 -5.74
N GLY A 233 14.27 31.67 -5.27
CA GLY A 233 13.36 30.79 -4.56
C GLY A 233 12.43 29.99 -5.48
N ASP A 234 12.64 30.06 -6.80
CA ASP A 234 11.94 29.27 -7.79
C ASP A 234 12.71 27.96 -8.05
N LEU A 235 12.13 26.84 -7.61
CA LEU A 235 12.72 25.50 -7.79
C LEU A 235 12.25 24.80 -9.06
N GLU A 236 11.37 25.42 -9.84
CA GLU A 236 10.81 24.86 -11.06
C GLU A 236 11.52 25.43 -12.31
N LYS A 237 11.94 26.69 -12.25
CA LYS A 237 12.77 27.29 -13.29
C LYS A 237 14.18 26.69 -13.27
N THR A 238 14.55 26.01 -14.36
CA THR A 238 15.87 25.37 -14.50
C THR A 238 16.71 26.06 -15.57
N VAL A 239 18.04 25.92 -15.45
CA VAL A 239 19.02 26.31 -16.45
C VAL A 239 19.95 25.14 -16.72
N GLY A 240 20.19 24.85 -18.00
CA GLY A 240 21.13 23.81 -18.40
C GLY A 240 22.58 24.23 -18.14
N VAL A 241 23.33 23.39 -17.44
CA VAL A 241 24.79 23.54 -17.29
C VAL A 241 25.46 22.47 -18.14
N PRO A 242 26.33 22.81 -19.11
CA PRO A 242 26.99 21.83 -19.95
C PRO A 242 27.80 20.83 -19.14
N ILE A 243 27.60 19.55 -19.43
CA ILE A 243 28.41 18.46 -18.88
C ILE A 243 29.72 18.43 -19.69
N PRO A 244 30.91 18.52 -19.06
CA PRO A 244 32.16 18.43 -19.78
C PRO A 244 32.29 17.07 -20.49
N PRO A 245 32.97 17.00 -21.63
CA PRO A 245 33.23 15.73 -22.30
C PRO A 245 33.97 14.77 -21.36
N VAL A 246 33.63 13.48 -21.45
CA VAL A 246 34.38 12.42 -20.76
C VAL A 246 35.80 12.42 -21.32
N GLY A 247 36.79 12.61 -20.45
CA GLY A 247 38.21 12.62 -20.79
C GLY A 247 38.74 11.26 -21.22
#